data_AF-A0A3Q3WI72-F1
#
_entry.id   AF-A0A3Q3WI72-F1
#
_cell.length_a   1.000
_cell.length_b   1.000
_cell.length_c   1.000
_cell.angle_alpha   90.00
_cell.angle_beta   90.00
_cell.angle_gamma   90.00
#
_symmetry.space_group_name_H-M   'P 1'
#
loop_
_entity.id
_entity.type
_entity.pdbx_description
1 polymer ?
#
loop_
_entity_poly.entity_id
_entity_poly.type
_entity_poly.pdbx_seq_one_letter_code
_entity_poly.pdbx_strand_id
1 'polypeptide(L)'
;MNGSEGELEYEEITLERGNSGLGFSIAGGTDNPHIGDDPSIFITKIIPGGAAAQDGRLRVNDSIVFVNDADVREVTHSIAVEALKEAGPVVRLYVLRRRPPSERITQIKLMKGPKGLGFSIAGGVGNQHVPGDNSIYVTKIIESGAAHRDGRLQIGDKILAVNHMSLEDVLHEDAVSALKNTGEVVYLKVATPTSQYIHPTDRYSPPDLTSCPTWSRTLCAITHKPSLLRRHAGTHLSPVA
;
A
#
# COMPACT_ATOMS: atom_id res chain seq x y z
N MET A 1 9.64 4.82 -22.44
CA MET A 1 9.04 3.88 -21.48
C MET A 1 9.40 4.40 -20.11
N ASN A 2 8.47 5.10 -19.45
CA ASN A 2 8.73 5.75 -18.16
C ASN A 2 8.11 4.89 -17.06
N GLY A 3 8.94 4.09 -16.40
CA GLY A 3 8.59 3.43 -15.14
C GLY A 3 9.29 4.19 -14.03
N SER A 4 8.53 4.83 -13.15
CA SER A 4 9.03 5.33 -11.87
C SER A 4 9.38 4.11 -10.99
N GLU A 5 10.55 3.52 -11.21
CA GLU A 5 11.10 2.52 -10.30
C GLU A 5 11.43 3.24 -8.99
N GLY A 6 10.60 3.01 -7.96
CA GLY A 6 11.01 3.33 -6.59
C GLY A 6 12.36 2.67 -6.33
N GLU A 7 13.26 3.39 -5.66
CA GLU A 7 14.62 2.94 -5.37
C GLU A 7 14.57 1.52 -4.79
N LEU A 8 15.15 0.55 -5.48
CA LEU A 8 15.18 -0.84 -5.02
C LEU A 8 16.26 -0.97 -3.94
N GLU A 9 15.98 -1.71 -2.88
CA GLU A 9 16.94 -2.01 -1.82
C GLU A 9 17.08 -3.53 -1.62
N TYR A 10 18.31 -3.94 -1.29
CA TYR A 10 18.62 -5.31 -0.90
C TYR A 10 18.67 -5.39 0.63
N GLU A 11 18.08 -6.44 1.19
CA GLU A 11 18.16 -6.75 2.61
C GLU A 11 18.57 -8.21 2.82
N GLU A 12 19.51 -8.43 3.75
CA GLU A 12 19.90 -9.79 4.19
C GLU A 12 19.10 -10.16 5.44
N ILE A 13 18.34 -11.25 5.36
CA ILE A 13 17.50 -11.76 6.43
C ILE A 13 17.90 -13.20 6.71
N THR A 14 18.40 -13.45 7.93
CA THR A 14 18.68 -14.81 8.39
C THR A 14 17.52 -15.31 9.24
N LEU A 15 16.92 -16.43 8.85
CA LEU A 15 15.83 -17.09 9.57
C LEU A 15 16.27 -18.46 10.09
N GLU A 16 15.86 -18.78 11.31
CA GLU A 16 15.94 -20.14 11.84
C GLU A 16 14.66 -20.91 11.49
N ARG A 17 14.81 -22.11 10.93
CA ARG A 17 13.69 -22.96 10.52
C ARG A 17 12.97 -23.49 11.76
N GLY A 18 11.70 -23.11 11.90
CA GLY A 18 10.83 -23.67 12.94
C GLY A 18 10.24 -25.03 12.55
N ASN A 19 9.43 -25.60 13.44
CA ASN A 19 8.78 -26.89 13.23
C ASN A 19 7.86 -26.94 11.99
N SER A 20 7.33 -25.79 11.56
CA SER A 20 6.48 -25.66 10.37
C SER A 20 7.23 -25.05 9.17
N GLY A 21 8.57 -25.07 9.17
CA GLY A 21 9.40 -24.45 8.15
C GLY A 21 9.71 -22.98 8.44
N LEU A 22 9.89 -22.19 7.38
CA LEU A 22 10.30 -20.78 7.47
C LEU A 22 9.13 -19.81 7.70
N GLY A 23 7.89 -20.27 7.53
CA GLY A 23 6.70 -19.46 7.85
C GLY A 23 6.34 -18.40 6.81
N PHE A 24 6.54 -18.66 5.52
CA PHE A 24 6.04 -17.83 4.42
C PHE A 24 5.63 -18.68 3.21
N SER A 25 4.93 -18.06 2.25
CA SER A 25 4.56 -18.65 0.96
C SER A 25 5.22 -17.87 -0.19
N ILE A 26 5.54 -18.56 -1.29
CA ILE A 26 6.12 -17.96 -2.49
C ILE A 26 5.25 -18.17 -3.73
N ALA A 27 5.40 -17.30 -4.72
CA ALA A 27 4.93 -17.46 -6.09
C ALA A 27 6.00 -16.95 -7.06
N GLY A 28 5.77 -17.10 -8.37
CA GLY A 28 6.74 -16.70 -9.39
C GLY A 28 7.62 -17.86 -9.86
N GLY A 29 8.68 -17.52 -10.57
CA GLY A 29 9.53 -18.45 -11.31
C GLY A 29 9.36 -18.30 -12.81
N THR A 30 10.36 -18.70 -13.58
CA THR A 30 10.38 -18.58 -15.04
C THR A 30 9.25 -19.35 -15.74
N ASP A 31 8.70 -20.37 -15.08
CA ASP A 31 7.59 -21.21 -15.52
C ASP A 31 6.21 -20.71 -15.07
N ASN A 32 6.16 -19.86 -14.05
CA ASN A 32 4.92 -19.28 -13.53
C ASN A 32 5.12 -17.84 -13.02
N PRO A 33 5.41 -16.87 -13.91
CA PRO A 33 5.60 -15.47 -13.54
C PRO A 33 4.42 -14.94 -12.72
N HIS A 34 4.71 -14.29 -11.59
CA HIS A 34 3.66 -13.77 -10.71
C HIS A 34 3.19 -12.36 -11.12
N ILE A 35 4.09 -11.55 -11.67
CA ILE A 35 3.85 -10.14 -12.02
C ILE A 35 4.29 -9.91 -13.46
N GLY A 36 3.34 -9.87 -14.40
CA GLY A 36 3.67 -9.71 -15.82
C GLY A 36 4.62 -10.80 -16.31
N ASP A 37 5.72 -10.38 -16.94
CA ASP A 37 6.77 -11.27 -17.43
C ASP A 37 7.97 -11.39 -16.46
N ASP A 38 7.84 -10.91 -15.21
CA ASP A 38 8.91 -10.96 -14.19
C ASP A 38 9.10 -12.39 -13.66
N PRO A 39 10.29 -13.01 -13.86
CA PRO A 39 10.56 -14.38 -13.43
C PRO A 39 10.86 -14.52 -11.92
N SER A 40 10.93 -13.42 -11.18
CA SER A 40 11.34 -13.39 -9.77
C SER A 40 10.47 -14.26 -8.85
N ILE A 41 11.06 -14.70 -7.74
CA ILE A 41 10.37 -15.45 -6.67
C ILE A 41 9.85 -14.49 -5.61
N PHE A 42 8.54 -14.31 -5.53
CA PHE A 42 7.91 -13.35 -4.62
C PHE A 42 7.34 -13.99 -3.37
N ILE A 43 7.51 -13.33 -2.22
CA ILE A 43 6.76 -13.65 -1.00
C ILE A 43 5.30 -13.23 -1.19
N THR A 44 4.37 -14.17 -1.10
CA THR A 44 2.93 -13.91 -1.23
C THR A 44 2.19 -13.87 0.10
N LYS A 45 2.77 -14.49 1.14
CA LYS A 45 2.15 -14.54 2.46
C LYS A 45 3.20 -14.75 3.54
N ILE A 46 3.05 -14.04 4.66
CA ILE A 46 3.73 -14.33 5.92
C ILE A 46 2.75 -15.14 6.80
N ILE A 47 3.22 -16.26 7.36
CA ILE A 47 2.39 -17.16 8.17
C ILE A 47 2.41 -16.68 9.63
N PRO A 48 1.26 -16.29 10.21
CA PRO A 48 1.19 -15.84 11.61
C PRO A 48 1.78 -16.87 12.57
N GLY A 49 2.65 -16.41 13.48
CA GLY A 49 3.35 -17.27 14.44
C GLY A 49 4.49 -18.12 13.84
N GLY A 50 4.73 -18.09 12.53
CA GLY A 50 5.88 -18.74 11.89
C GLY A 50 7.19 -17.98 12.08
N ALA A 51 8.31 -18.58 11.69
CA ALA A 51 9.65 -17.98 11.90
C ALA A 51 9.79 -16.59 11.25
N ALA A 52 9.39 -16.42 9.99
CA ALA A 52 9.41 -15.12 9.32
C ALA A 52 8.52 -14.06 10.01
N ALA A 53 7.37 -14.45 10.56
CA ALA A 53 6.50 -13.53 11.29
C ALA A 53 7.09 -13.10 12.63
N GLN A 54 7.78 -14.02 13.32
CA GLN A 54 8.47 -13.73 14.58
C GLN A 54 9.70 -12.83 14.37
N ASP A 55 10.42 -13.02 13.26
CA ASP A 55 11.55 -12.15 12.87
C ASP A 55 11.06 -10.75 12.42
N GLY A 56 9.98 -10.69 11.64
CA GLY A 56 9.31 -9.44 11.28
C GLY A 56 9.97 -8.60 10.19
N ARG A 57 11.16 -8.98 9.68
CA ARG A 57 11.83 -8.22 8.60
C ARG A 57 11.34 -8.59 7.21
N LEU A 58 10.96 -9.85 7.00
CA LEU A 58 10.48 -10.35 5.70
C LEU A 58 9.05 -9.87 5.43
N ARG A 59 8.78 -9.39 4.21
CA ARG A 59 7.52 -8.76 3.83
C ARG A 59 6.91 -9.42 2.60
N VAL A 60 5.58 -9.29 2.47
CA VAL A 60 4.89 -9.63 1.21
C VAL A 60 5.41 -8.71 0.11
N ASN A 61 5.55 -9.25 -1.11
CA ASN A 61 6.15 -8.63 -2.29
C ASN A 61 7.67 -8.47 -2.27
N ASP A 62 8.36 -8.98 -1.26
CA ASP A 62 9.80 -9.19 -1.39
C ASP A 62 10.09 -10.19 -2.50
N SER A 63 11.06 -9.85 -3.36
CA SER A 63 11.65 -10.79 -4.32
C SER A 63 12.85 -11.47 -3.67
N ILE A 64 12.85 -12.80 -3.59
CA ILE A 64 14.00 -13.56 -3.10
C ILE A 64 15.02 -13.63 -4.25
N VAL A 65 16.24 -13.19 -3.95
CA VAL A 65 17.37 -13.14 -4.90
C VAL A 65 18.31 -14.31 -4.66
N PHE A 66 18.63 -14.58 -3.39
CA PHE A 66 19.45 -15.71 -3.00
C PHE A 66 18.86 -16.45 -1.80
N VAL A 67 19.04 -17.77 -1.80
CA VAL A 67 18.81 -18.66 -0.67
C VAL A 67 20.14 -19.31 -0.30
N ASN A 68 20.72 -18.89 0.83
CA ASN A 68 22.12 -19.12 1.16
C ASN A 68 23.02 -18.67 0.00
N ASP A 69 23.68 -19.61 -0.66
CA ASP A 69 24.59 -19.35 -1.78
C ASP A 69 23.94 -19.66 -3.15
N ALA A 70 22.68 -20.11 -3.16
CA ALA A 70 21.93 -20.43 -4.38
C ALA A 70 21.22 -19.17 -4.93
N ASP A 71 21.53 -18.83 -6.18
CA ASP A 71 20.85 -17.77 -6.94
C ASP A 71 19.49 -18.26 -7.45
N VAL A 72 18.43 -17.53 -7.13
CA VAL A 72 17.04 -17.89 -7.47
C VAL A 72 16.32 -16.83 -8.31
N ARG A 73 17.06 -15.91 -8.93
CA ARG A 73 16.47 -14.82 -9.74
C ARG A 73 15.75 -15.30 -11.00
N GLU A 74 16.31 -16.28 -11.69
CA GLU A 74 15.83 -16.78 -12.98
C GLU A 74 15.72 -18.31 -12.97
N VAL A 75 14.97 -18.83 -12.00
CA VAL A 75 14.75 -20.26 -11.84
C VAL A 75 13.27 -20.61 -11.96
N THR A 76 12.96 -21.88 -12.22
CA THR A 76 11.57 -22.35 -12.12
C THR A 76 11.11 -22.31 -10.67
N HIS A 77 9.79 -22.24 -10.47
CA HIS A 77 9.18 -22.27 -9.15
C HIS A 77 9.66 -23.47 -8.31
N SER A 78 9.78 -24.63 -8.96
CA SER A 78 10.25 -25.86 -8.32
C SER A 78 11.68 -25.76 -7.77
N ILE A 79 12.61 -25.16 -8.53
CA ILE A 79 14.01 -24.99 -8.12
C ILE A 79 14.09 -24.05 -6.91
N ALA A 80 13.31 -22.97 -6.89
CA ALA A 80 13.25 -22.08 -5.73
C ALA A 80 12.72 -22.80 -4.46
N VAL A 81 11.69 -23.63 -4.62
CA VAL A 81 11.15 -24.46 -3.52
C VAL A 81 12.19 -25.46 -3.02
N GLU A 82 12.96 -26.09 -3.92
CA GLU A 82 14.03 -27.03 -3.58
C GLU A 82 15.15 -26.34 -2.80
N ALA A 83 15.65 -25.21 -3.30
CA ALA A 83 16.66 -24.41 -2.60
C ALA A 83 16.22 -24.05 -1.16
N LEU A 84 14.96 -23.62 -0.98
CA LEU A 84 14.40 -23.31 0.34
C LEU A 84 14.23 -24.54 1.24
N LYS A 85 14.03 -25.74 0.70
CA LYS A 85 13.94 -26.99 1.47
C LYS A 85 15.32 -27.48 1.91
N GLU A 86 16.30 -27.37 1.03
CA GLU A 86 17.66 -27.89 1.24
C GLU A 86 18.58 -26.92 2.00
N ALA A 87 18.17 -25.66 2.17
CA ALA A 87 18.95 -24.62 2.86
C ALA A 87 19.30 -24.91 4.34
N GLY A 88 18.79 -26.01 4.92
CA GLY A 88 19.12 -26.43 6.28
C GLY A 88 18.33 -25.69 7.37
N PRO A 89 18.82 -25.73 8.63
CA PRO A 89 18.13 -25.16 9.79
C PRO A 89 18.28 -23.65 9.90
N VAL A 90 19.35 -23.05 9.34
CA VAL A 90 19.58 -21.61 9.32
C VAL A 90 19.66 -21.17 7.86
N VAL A 91 18.77 -20.28 7.46
CA VAL A 91 18.60 -19.88 6.06
C VAL A 91 18.89 -18.39 5.94
N ARG A 92 19.91 -18.03 5.14
CA ARG A 92 20.19 -16.65 4.76
C ARG A 92 19.44 -16.32 3.49
N LEU A 93 18.52 -15.37 3.54
CA LEU A 93 17.81 -14.85 2.39
C LEU A 93 18.37 -13.49 2.02
N TYR A 94 18.71 -13.30 0.76
CA TYR A 94 18.90 -11.96 0.20
C TYR A 94 17.64 -11.61 -0.56
N VAL A 95 16.96 -10.55 -0.13
CA VAL A 95 15.71 -10.11 -0.75
C VAL A 95 15.87 -8.74 -1.38
N LEU A 96 15.17 -8.53 -2.48
CA LEU A 96 15.03 -7.27 -3.18
C LEU A 96 13.61 -6.76 -2.95
N ARG A 97 13.49 -5.53 -2.46
CA ARG A 97 12.20 -4.88 -2.28
C ARG A 97 12.27 -3.42 -2.73
N ARG A 98 11.10 -2.85 -3.03
CA ARG A 98 11.02 -1.39 -3.22
C ARG A 98 11.25 -0.74 -1.87
N ARG A 99 12.23 0.15 -1.80
CA ARG A 99 12.45 0.97 -0.62
C ARG A 99 11.16 1.74 -0.33
N PRO A 100 10.60 1.63 0.87
CA PRO A 100 9.50 2.49 1.25
C PRO A 100 9.98 3.94 1.10
N PRO A 101 9.17 4.85 0.54
CA PRO A 101 9.56 6.25 0.46
C PRO A 101 10.04 6.71 1.82
N SER A 102 11.16 7.44 1.87
CA SER A 102 11.48 8.14 3.11
C SER A 102 10.29 9.03 3.46
N GLU A 103 9.90 9.05 4.73
CA GLU A 103 8.75 9.82 5.21
C GLU A 103 9.20 10.75 6.32
N ARG A 104 8.84 12.02 6.22
CA ARG A 104 9.02 12.98 7.31
C ARG A 104 7.78 12.92 8.20
N ILE A 105 7.99 12.49 9.44
CA ILE A 105 6.94 12.50 10.46
C ILE A 105 6.85 13.90 11.07
N THR A 106 5.64 14.47 11.06
CA THR A 106 5.34 15.77 11.68
C THR A 106 4.11 15.69 12.55
N GLN A 107 4.01 16.60 13.53
CA GLN A 107 2.80 16.77 14.34
C GLN A 107 2.10 18.07 13.94
N ILE A 108 0.85 17.97 13.49
CA ILE A 108 0.04 19.10 13.04
C ILE A 108 -1.07 19.33 14.08
N LYS A 109 -1.15 20.55 14.62
CA LYS A 109 -2.24 20.98 15.48
C LYS A 109 -3.25 21.74 14.63
N LEU A 110 -4.46 21.19 14.47
CA LEU A 110 -5.57 21.86 13.78
C LEU A 110 -6.64 22.28 14.79
N MET A 111 -7.24 23.44 14.56
CA MET A 111 -8.50 23.81 15.21
C MET A 111 -9.64 23.58 14.21
N LYS A 112 -10.68 22.86 14.62
CA LYS A 112 -11.87 22.62 13.80
C LYS A 112 -12.47 23.94 13.36
N GLY A 113 -12.86 24.01 12.08
CA GLY A 113 -13.71 25.06 11.57
C GLY A 113 -15.18 24.68 11.69
N PRO A 114 -16.09 25.52 11.16
CA PRO A 114 -17.53 25.23 11.13
C PRO A 114 -17.92 23.95 10.38
N LYS A 115 -17.00 23.42 9.56
CA LYS A 115 -17.13 22.18 8.78
C LYS A 115 -16.01 21.19 9.14
N GLY A 116 -15.60 21.16 10.40
CA GLY A 116 -14.60 20.23 10.92
C GLY A 116 -13.17 20.53 10.48
N LEU A 117 -12.40 19.48 10.21
CA LEU A 117 -10.95 19.56 9.96
C LEU A 117 -10.61 19.98 8.52
N GLY A 118 -11.55 19.84 7.58
CA GLY A 118 -11.39 20.37 6.23
C GLY A 118 -10.52 19.50 5.32
N PHE A 119 -10.56 18.17 5.47
CA PHE A 119 -9.94 17.23 4.53
C PHE A 119 -10.76 15.93 4.42
N SER A 120 -10.45 15.12 3.41
CA SER A 120 -11.03 13.78 3.21
C SER A 120 -9.97 12.71 3.31
N ILE A 121 -10.36 11.50 3.72
CA ILE A 121 -9.47 10.34 3.84
C ILE A 121 -9.91 9.16 2.97
N ALA A 122 -8.96 8.27 2.66
CA ALA A 122 -9.14 6.93 2.12
C ALA A 122 -8.14 5.96 2.76
N GLY A 123 -8.27 4.66 2.51
CA GLY A 123 -7.41 3.64 3.10
C GLY A 123 -8.05 2.93 4.29
N GLY A 124 -7.25 2.11 4.96
CA GLY A 124 -7.66 1.22 6.05
C GLY A 124 -7.67 -0.25 5.62
N VAL A 125 -7.64 -1.14 6.60
CA VAL A 125 -7.66 -2.60 6.40
C VAL A 125 -8.91 -3.00 5.61
N GLY A 126 -8.71 -3.77 4.54
CA GLY A 126 -9.78 -4.19 3.64
C GLY A 126 -10.28 -3.12 2.67
N ASN A 127 -9.77 -1.88 2.75
CA ASN A 127 -10.10 -0.77 1.85
C ASN A 127 -8.85 0.03 1.48
N GLN A 128 -7.83 -0.67 0.98
CA GLN A 128 -6.52 -0.11 0.67
C GLN A 128 -6.61 1.00 -0.39
N HIS A 129 -6.04 2.17 -0.09
CA HIS A 129 -5.91 3.26 -1.06
C HIS A 129 -4.73 3.02 -2.00
N VAL A 130 -3.63 2.52 -1.44
CA VAL A 130 -2.44 2.07 -2.16
C VAL A 130 -2.35 0.54 -2.02
N PRO A 131 -2.23 -0.23 -3.11
CA PRO A 131 -2.16 -1.68 -3.03
C PRO A 131 -1.05 -2.17 -2.09
N GLY A 132 -1.41 -3.03 -1.13
CA GLY A 132 -0.48 -3.55 -0.13
C GLY A 132 -0.23 -2.64 1.07
N ASP A 133 -0.85 -1.46 1.13
CA ASP A 133 -0.71 -0.51 2.24
C ASP A 133 -2.07 -0.19 2.88
N ASN A 134 -2.20 -0.51 4.17
CA ASN A 134 -3.41 -0.29 4.97
C ASN A 134 -3.48 1.12 5.59
N SER A 135 -2.51 1.99 5.34
CA SER A 135 -2.45 3.34 5.91
C SER A 135 -3.66 4.20 5.56
N ILE A 136 -3.95 5.19 6.39
CA ILE A 136 -4.97 6.22 6.15
C ILE A 136 -4.35 7.40 5.42
N TYR A 137 -4.86 7.72 4.24
CA TYR A 137 -4.32 8.74 3.34
C TYR A 137 -5.25 9.94 3.20
N VAL A 138 -4.69 11.14 3.15
CA VAL A 138 -5.41 12.37 2.78
C VAL A 138 -5.63 12.38 1.27
N THR A 139 -6.89 12.43 0.84
CA THR A 139 -7.26 12.43 -0.59
C THR A 139 -7.73 13.77 -1.10
N LYS A 140 -8.16 14.67 -0.21
CA LYS A 140 -8.65 16.00 -0.57
C LYS A 140 -8.42 16.97 0.57
N ILE A 141 -7.99 18.19 0.24
CA ILE A 141 -8.01 19.34 1.15
C ILE A 141 -9.19 20.22 0.73
N ILE A 142 -10.05 20.59 1.69
CA ILE A 142 -11.23 21.43 1.43
C ILE A 142 -10.78 22.88 1.41
N GLU A 143 -11.02 23.56 0.29
CA GLU A 143 -10.72 24.98 0.14
C GLU A 143 -11.34 25.80 1.28
N SER A 144 -10.55 26.73 1.81
CA SER A 144 -10.90 27.54 2.98
C SER A 144 -11.22 26.75 4.26
N GLY A 145 -11.02 25.43 4.30
CA GLY A 145 -11.15 24.58 5.48
C GLY A 145 -10.00 24.76 6.49
N ALA A 146 -10.09 24.10 7.65
CA ALA A 146 -9.06 24.24 8.70
C ALA A 146 -7.68 23.75 8.23
N ALA A 147 -7.59 22.57 7.63
CA ALA A 147 -6.35 22.05 7.06
C ALA A 147 -5.79 22.94 5.93
N HIS A 148 -6.66 23.49 5.06
CA HIS A 148 -6.25 24.40 4.00
C HIS A 148 -5.63 25.70 4.55
N ARG A 149 -6.26 26.30 5.57
CA ARG A 149 -5.75 27.52 6.20
C ARG A 149 -4.46 27.29 6.98
N ASP A 150 -4.27 26.10 7.56
CA ASP A 150 -3.01 25.72 8.22
C ASP A 150 -1.88 25.48 7.19
N GLY A 151 -2.20 24.88 6.05
CA GLY A 151 -1.30 24.75 4.90
C GLY A 151 -0.21 23.67 5.02
N ARG A 152 -0.05 23.02 6.18
CA ARG A 152 0.97 21.97 6.35
C ARG A 152 0.52 20.60 5.83
N LEU A 153 -0.77 20.28 5.97
CA LEU A 153 -1.35 19.02 5.51
C LEU A 153 -1.57 19.03 4.00
N GLN A 154 -1.11 18.00 3.31
CA GLN A 154 -1.17 17.88 1.85
C GLN A 154 -1.90 16.62 1.40
N ILE A 155 -2.39 16.61 0.16
CA ILE A 155 -2.93 15.40 -0.47
C ILE A 155 -1.78 14.39 -0.62
N GLY A 156 -2.03 13.13 -0.26
CA GLY A 156 -1.04 12.05 -0.24
C GLY A 156 -0.35 11.85 1.11
N ASP A 157 -0.54 12.75 2.07
CA ASP A 157 -0.05 12.56 3.44
C ASP A 157 -0.73 11.37 4.11
N LYS A 158 0.03 10.60 4.90
CA LYS A 158 -0.47 9.52 5.76
C LYS A 158 -0.81 10.07 7.14
N ILE A 159 -2.01 9.79 7.63
CA ILE A 159 -2.39 10.07 9.02
C ILE A 159 -2.03 8.86 9.88
N LEU A 160 -0.98 9.00 10.68
CA LEU A 160 -0.48 7.93 11.56
C LEU A 160 -1.23 7.88 12.89
N ALA A 161 -1.67 9.04 13.39
CA ALA A 161 -2.41 9.10 14.66
C ALA A 161 -3.30 10.34 14.75
N VAL A 162 -4.36 10.22 15.54
CA VAL A 162 -5.27 11.31 15.93
C VAL A 162 -5.24 11.43 17.45
N ASN A 163 -4.73 12.55 17.93
CA ASN A 163 -4.36 12.77 19.33
C ASN A 163 -3.41 11.66 19.81
N HIS A 164 -3.89 10.79 20.70
CA HIS A 164 -3.13 9.67 21.25
C HIS A 164 -3.52 8.31 20.62
N MET A 165 -4.46 8.29 19.67
CA MET A 165 -4.94 7.07 19.02
C MET A 165 -4.15 6.81 17.74
N SER A 166 -3.44 5.68 17.68
CA SER A 166 -2.77 5.19 16.46
C SER A 166 -3.82 4.80 15.41
N LEU A 167 -3.52 5.08 14.14
CA LEU A 167 -4.31 4.65 12.97
C LEU A 167 -3.58 3.59 12.12
N GLU A 168 -2.61 2.90 12.70
CA GLU A 168 -1.93 1.76 12.05
C GLU A 168 -2.87 0.55 11.98
N ASP A 169 -3.00 -0.04 10.79
CA ASP A 169 -3.84 -1.22 10.52
C ASP A 169 -5.27 -1.15 11.07
N VAL A 170 -5.87 0.04 11.07
CA VAL A 170 -7.27 0.24 11.46
C VAL A 170 -8.23 0.05 10.28
N LEU A 171 -9.50 -0.26 10.57
CA LEU A 171 -10.55 -0.19 9.56
C LEU A 171 -10.80 1.27 9.16
N HIS A 172 -11.29 1.49 7.93
CA HIS A 172 -11.64 2.83 7.45
C HIS A 172 -12.61 3.54 8.40
N GLU A 173 -13.62 2.82 8.90
CA GLU A 173 -14.66 3.36 9.78
C GLU A 173 -14.11 3.77 11.15
N ASP A 174 -13.11 3.04 11.67
CA ASP A 174 -12.44 3.36 12.93
C ASP A 174 -11.63 4.66 12.80
N ALA A 175 -10.93 4.83 11.67
CA ALA A 175 -10.22 6.08 11.37
C ALA A 175 -11.17 7.29 11.25
N VAL A 176 -12.31 7.11 10.57
CA VAL A 176 -13.35 8.15 10.47
C VAL A 176 -13.89 8.48 11.87
N SER A 177 -14.15 7.47 12.69
CA SER A 177 -14.65 7.64 14.05
C SER A 177 -13.64 8.38 14.93
N ALA A 178 -12.36 8.02 14.87
CA ALA A 178 -11.28 8.67 15.60
C ALA A 178 -11.15 10.17 15.25
N LEU A 179 -11.32 10.54 13.98
CA LEU A 179 -11.25 11.92 13.50
C LEU A 179 -12.49 12.75 13.85
N LYS A 180 -13.68 12.13 13.90
CA LYS A 180 -14.92 12.80 14.29
C LYS A 180 -15.01 13.00 15.81
N ASN A 181 -14.64 11.99 16.58
CA ASN A 181 -14.78 11.95 18.03
C ASN A 181 -13.62 12.66 18.76
N THR A 182 -13.36 13.91 18.36
CA THR A 182 -12.34 14.77 18.98
C THR A 182 -12.96 16.10 19.40
N GLY A 183 -12.31 16.80 20.35
CA GLY A 183 -12.63 18.20 20.64
C GLY A 183 -12.27 19.15 19.49
N GLU A 184 -12.42 20.46 19.75
CA GLU A 184 -12.12 21.53 18.81
C GLU A 184 -10.66 21.56 18.35
N VAL A 185 -9.74 21.19 19.24
CA VAL A 185 -8.31 21.10 18.95
C VAL A 185 -7.94 19.65 18.72
N VAL A 186 -7.30 19.37 17.58
CA VAL A 186 -6.89 18.03 17.17
C VAL A 186 -5.40 18.04 16.85
N TYR A 187 -4.68 17.05 17.38
CA TYR A 187 -3.28 16.81 17.06
C TYR A 187 -3.20 15.63 16.10
N LEU A 188 -2.67 15.83 14.90
CA LEU A 188 -2.44 14.79 13.91
C LEU A 188 -0.96 14.45 13.88
N LYS A 189 -0.63 13.16 13.95
CA LYS A 189 0.71 12.68 13.57
C LYS A 189 0.63 12.29 12.10
N VAL A 190 1.46 12.92 11.28
CA VAL A 190 1.38 12.83 9.82
C VAL A 190 2.73 12.40 9.26
N ALA A 191 2.74 11.42 8.37
CA ALA A 191 3.87 11.08 7.53
C ALA A 191 3.69 11.68 6.14
N THR A 192 4.60 12.58 5.78
CA THR A 192 4.67 13.17 4.43
C THR A 192 5.79 12.47 3.68
N PRO A 193 5.54 11.88 2.50
CA PRO A 193 6.61 11.36 1.66
C PRO A 193 7.66 12.45 1.43
N THR A 194 8.93 12.21 1.79
CA THR A 194 10.03 13.10 1.42
C THR A 194 10.32 12.90 -0.05
N SER A 195 9.53 13.57 -0.88
CA SER A 195 9.79 13.63 -2.30
C SER A 195 10.98 14.56 -2.56
N GLN A 196 12.11 13.97 -2.97
CA GLN A 196 12.82 14.55 -4.10
C GLN A 196 12.14 13.99 -5.35
N TYR A 197 11.51 14.86 -6.15
CA TYR A 197 10.81 14.56 -7.41
C TYR A 197 9.41 13.92 -7.29
N ILE A 198 8.41 14.77 -7.10
CA ILE A 198 7.06 14.57 -7.65
C ILE A 198 6.93 15.65 -8.71
N HIS A 199 6.96 15.24 -9.98
CA HIS A 199 6.53 16.11 -11.06
C HIS A 199 5.05 16.45 -10.83
N PRO A 200 4.62 17.72 -11.03
CA PRO A 200 3.25 18.15 -10.77
C PRO A 200 2.15 17.35 -11.50
N THR A 201 2.54 16.54 -12.50
CA THR A 201 1.67 15.74 -13.38
C THR A 201 1.36 14.33 -12.87
N ASP A 202 2.12 13.79 -11.92
CA ASP A 202 1.85 12.45 -11.34
C ASP A 202 0.89 12.50 -10.14
N ARG A 203 0.28 13.67 -9.88
CA ARG A 203 -0.90 13.76 -9.03
C ARG A 203 -2.03 13.03 -9.74
N TYR A 204 -2.21 11.76 -9.39
CA TYR A 204 -3.31 10.92 -9.80
C TYR A 204 -4.63 11.65 -9.50
N SER A 205 -5.15 12.35 -10.50
CA SER A 205 -6.47 12.95 -10.49
C SER A 205 -7.43 11.83 -10.87
N PRO A 206 -8.28 11.35 -9.96
CA PRO A 206 -9.34 10.43 -10.37
C PRO A 206 -10.20 11.13 -11.42
N PRO A 207 -10.68 10.42 -12.46
CA PRO A 207 -11.51 11.03 -13.50
C PRO A 207 -12.78 11.61 -12.88
N ASP A 208 -13.03 12.89 -13.15
CA ASP A 208 -14.24 13.59 -12.75
C ASP A 208 -15.42 13.02 -13.56
N LEU A 209 -16.26 12.20 -12.93
CA LEU A 209 -17.44 11.61 -13.56
C LEU A 209 -18.63 12.58 -13.65
N THR A 210 -18.43 13.90 -13.54
CA THR A 210 -19.54 14.87 -13.54
C THR A 210 -19.62 15.85 -14.72
N SER A 211 -19.06 15.51 -15.88
CA SER A 211 -19.35 16.26 -17.12
C SER A 211 -19.48 15.36 -18.35
N CYS A 212 -20.71 14.93 -18.65
CA CYS A 212 -21.07 14.44 -19.98
C CYS A 212 -21.76 15.57 -20.78
N PRO A 213 -21.13 16.11 -21.83
CA PRO A 213 -21.86 16.74 -22.92
C PRO A 213 -22.28 15.67 -23.95
N THR A 214 -23.48 15.88 -24.45
CA THR A 214 -24.27 15.07 -25.37
C THR A 214 -23.72 14.94 -26.79
N TRP A 215 -23.95 13.76 -27.41
CA TRP A 215 -24.08 13.44 -28.85
C TRP A 215 -22.74 13.31 -29.65
N SER A 216 -22.54 12.40 -30.61
CA SER A 216 -23.45 11.62 -31.47
C SER A 216 -22.80 10.34 -32.04
N ARG A 217 -23.64 9.32 -32.23
CA ARG A 217 -23.66 8.25 -33.26
C ARG A 217 -22.38 7.95 -34.08
N THR A 218 -21.94 6.68 -34.07
CA THR A 218 -22.22 5.68 -35.14
C THR A 218 -21.29 4.43 -35.02
N LEU A 219 -21.93 3.25 -34.98
CA LEU A 219 -21.46 1.89 -35.33
C LEU A 219 -20.17 1.31 -34.71
N CYS A 220 -20.33 0.33 -33.82
CA CYS A 220 -20.11 -1.07 -34.23
C CYS A 220 -20.90 -2.01 -33.31
N ALA A 221 -21.76 -2.82 -33.91
CA ALA A 221 -22.51 -3.87 -33.25
C ALA A 221 -21.65 -5.14 -33.19
N ILE A 222 -21.45 -5.71 -31.99
CA ILE A 222 -21.39 -7.17 -31.82
C ILE A 222 -22.18 -7.53 -30.55
N THR A 223 -23.06 -8.48 -30.75
CA THR A 223 -24.00 -9.11 -29.84
C THR A 223 -23.29 -9.89 -28.72
N HIS A 224 -23.79 -9.80 -27.49
CA HIS A 224 -24.24 -10.90 -26.62
C HIS A 224 -24.47 -10.39 -25.18
N LYS A 225 -25.68 -10.65 -24.67
CA LYS A 225 -26.11 -10.53 -23.26
C LYS A 225 -26.89 -11.81 -22.95
N PRO A 226 -27.20 -12.16 -21.68
CA PRO A 226 -26.65 -11.68 -20.41
C PRO A 226 -26.37 -12.81 -19.38
N SER A 227 -25.54 -12.54 -18.37
CA SER A 227 -25.81 -13.03 -17.00
C SER A 227 -25.13 -12.13 -15.96
N LEU A 228 -25.83 -11.96 -14.85
CA LEU A 228 -25.64 -10.95 -13.82
C LEU A 228 -24.62 -11.41 -12.77
N LEU A 229 -23.73 -10.52 -12.32
CA LEU A 229 -23.85 -9.94 -10.97
C LEU A 229 -22.91 -8.73 -10.82
N ARG A 230 -23.51 -7.64 -10.35
CA ARG A 230 -22.85 -6.44 -9.84
C ARG A 230 -21.94 -6.77 -8.66
N ARG A 231 -20.76 -6.14 -8.58
CA ARG A 231 -20.38 -5.27 -7.44
C ARG A 231 -19.48 -4.15 -7.95
N HIS A 232 -19.94 -2.92 -7.76
CA HIS A 232 -19.12 -1.71 -7.85
C HIS A 232 -18.12 -1.71 -6.69
N ALA A 233 -16.83 -1.53 -6.99
CA ALA A 233 -15.87 -1.00 -6.03
C ALA A 233 -16.04 0.52 -6.03
N GLY A 234 -16.87 1.04 -5.12
CA GLY A 234 -16.87 2.46 -4.81
C GLY A 234 -15.77 2.70 -3.79
N THR A 235 -14.76 3.50 -4.15
CA THR A 235 -13.84 4.07 -3.16
C THR A 235 -14.67 4.93 -2.21
N HIS A 236 -14.86 4.48 -0.97
CA HIS A 236 -15.63 5.19 0.04
C HIS A 236 -14.80 6.40 0.52
N LEU A 237 -14.96 7.53 -0.17
CA LEU A 237 -14.36 8.80 0.23
C LEU A 237 -15.23 9.40 1.34
N SER A 238 -14.69 9.45 2.55
CA SER A 238 -15.39 9.99 3.71
C SER A 238 -14.85 11.39 4.03
N PRO A 239 -15.67 12.46 3.93
CA PRO A 239 -15.27 13.78 4.36
C PRO A 239 -15.19 13.83 5.89
N VAL A 240 -14.14 14.46 6.42
CA VAL A 240 -13.96 14.71 7.85
C VAL A 240 -14.45 16.13 8.13
N ALA A 241 -15.76 16.25 8.27
CA ALA A 241 -16.49 17.48 8.59
C ALA A 241 -17.04 17.47 10.02
#